data_AF-A0A535ZBR0-F1
#
_entry.id   AF-A0A535ZBR0-F1
#
_cell.length_a   1.000
_cell.length_b   1.000
_cell.length_c   1.000
_cell.angle_alpha   90.00
_cell.angle_beta   90.00
_cell.angle_gamma   90.00
#
_symmetry.space_group_name_H-M   'P 1'
#
loop_
_entity.id
_entity.type
_entity.pdbx_description
1 polymer ?
#
loop_
_entity_poly.entity_id
_entity_poly.type
_entity_poly.pdbx_seq_one_letter_code
_entity_poly.pdbx_strand_id
1 'polypeptide(L)'
;MRRSWPELKQLAPAWIAAFVIGAAANANIEFMELVQHGFPPSLYHPTFPRDVVLFLVGGPVVLAVGLWLSTVVLGLWAARREPWVWAAIAVVTVVVGVLWLVLQPAYLFPRFFIFLIPAVAYLMAAAVQRWKVLAPIVVAGAVAAVVAQAPGYTDDPLALPQAAKAVQEVRAGGGQACVIHADEQVLAAYTTDFKVVTSAEQLQGCTAVVVVSWNVDLALRDLAAQEFPRRTALPAYYPAVVLGR
;
A
#
# COMPACT_ATOMS: atom_id res chain seq x y z
N MET A 1 3.61 -30.73 -13.75
CA MET A 1 2.21 -30.71 -14.21
C MET A 1 2.17 -30.10 -15.61
N ARG A 2 2.04 -30.91 -16.67
CA ARG A 2 1.85 -30.38 -18.02
C ARG A 2 0.35 -30.18 -18.23
N ARG A 3 -0.18 -28.99 -17.95
CA ARG A 3 -1.50 -28.60 -18.46
C ARG A 3 -1.40 -28.58 -19.99
N SER A 4 -2.38 -29.20 -20.64
CA SER A 4 -2.36 -29.28 -22.10
C SER A 4 -2.60 -27.88 -22.67
N TRP A 5 -1.85 -27.50 -23.71
CA TRP A 5 -1.95 -26.21 -24.39
C TRP A 5 -3.41 -25.80 -24.77
N PRO A 6 -4.33 -26.74 -25.08
CA PRO A 6 -5.76 -26.44 -25.26
C PRO A 6 -6.45 -25.79 -24.06
N GLU A 7 -6.16 -26.20 -22.82
CA GLU A 7 -6.82 -25.66 -21.60
C GLU A 7 -6.46 -24.19 -21.36
N LEU A 8 -5.22 -23.82 -21.62
CA LEU A 8 -4.76 -22.43 -21.52
C LEU A 8 -5.41 -21.53 -22.57
N LYS A 9 -5.63 -22.03 -23.80
CA LYS A 9 -6.37 -21.28 -24.83
C LYS A 9 -7.84 -21.06 -24.47
N GLN A 10 -8.46 -22.04 -23.80
CA GLN A 10 -9.83 -21.90 -23.28
C GLN A 10 -9.95 -20.88 -22.15
N LEU A 11 -8.91 -20.76 -21.31
CA LEU A 11 -8.90 -19.82 -20.19
C LEU A 11 -8.44 -18.41 -20.59
N ALA A 12 -7.70 -18.26 -21.71
CA ALA A 12 -7.18 -16.99 -22.18
C ALA A 12 -8.22 -15.86 -22.29
N PRO A 13 -9.45 -16.06 -22.83
CA PRO A 13 -10.45 -15.00 -22.89
C PRO A 13 -10.86 -14.49 -21.50
N ALA A 14 -11.00 -15.38 -20.52
CA ALA A 14 -11.35 -14.99 -19.15
C ALA A 14 -10.22 -14.20 -18.47
N TRP A 15 -8.97 -14.59 -18.68
CA TRP A 15 -7.80 -13.85 -18.19
C TRP A 15 -7.63 -12.50 -18.87
N ILE A 16 -7.84 -12.41 -20.19
CA ILE A 16 -7.82 -11.15 -20.94
C ILE A 16 -8.94 -10.24 -20.45
N ALA A 17 -10.16 -10.76 -20.30
CA ALA A 17 -11.29 -9.98 -19.78
C ALA A 17 -11.02 -9.46 -18.36
N ALA A 18 -10.51 -10.32 -17.46
CA ALA A 18 -10.12 -9.92 -16.11
C ALA A 18 -9.03 -8.85 -16.12
N PHE A 19 -8.01 -8.98 -16.98
CA PHE A 19 -6.97 -7.98 -17.17
C PHE A 19 -7.55 -6.66 -17.69
N VAL A 20 -8.41 -6.68 -18.70
CA VAL A 20 -9.03 -5.47 -19.28
C VAL A 20 -9.92 -4.78 -18.25
N ILE A 21 -10.74 -5.51 -17.50
CA ILE A 21 -11.58 -4.96 -16.43
C ILE A 21 -10.70 -4.31 -15.36
N GLY A 22 -9.65 -5.01 -14.91
CA GLY A 22 -8.72 -4.49 -13.92
C GLY A 22 -7.97 -3.25 -14.42
N ALA A 23 -7.42 -3.31 -15.63
CA ALA A 23 -6.68 -2.20 -16.24
C ALA A 23 -7.59 -0.99 -16.49
N ALA A 24 -8.80 -1.18 -17.00
CA ALA A 24 -9.76 -0.10 -17.22
C ALA A 24 -10.22 0.54 -15.91
N ALA A 25 -10.51 -0.26 -14.88
CA ALA A 25 -10.90 0.26 -13.57
C ALA A 25 -9.77 1.10 -12.94
N ASN A 26 -8.53 0.60 -12.95
CA ASN A 26 -7.38 1.33 -12.41
C ASN A 26 -7.03 2.55 -13.26
N ALA A 27 -7.06 2.45 -14.59
CA ALA A 27 -6.82 3.58 -15.48
C ALA A 27 -7.88 4.68 -15.32
N ASN A 28 -9.13 4.33 -15.05
CA ASN A 28 -10.19 5.30 -14.77
C ASN A 28 -9.96 6.03 -13.45
N ILE A 29 -9.50 5.35 -12.41
CA ILE A 29 -9.14 5.97 -11.12
C ILE A 29 -7.98 6.95 -11.33
N GLU A 30 -6.90 6.49 -11.96
CA GLU A 30 -5.73 7.34 -12.26
C GLU A 30 -6.09 8.53 -13.14
N PHE A 31 -6.97 8.34 -14.12
CA PHE A 31 -7.44 9.43 -14.98
C PHE A 31 -8.30 10.45 -14.21
N MET A 32 -9.20 9.98 -13.35
CA MET A 32 -10.03 10.87 -12.53
C MET A 32 -9.18 11.68 -11.55
N GLU A 33 -8.25 11.04 -10.85
CA GLU A 33 -7.27 11.70 -9.96
C GLU A 33 -6.43 12.71 -10.73
N LEU A 34 -5.92 12.33 -11.91
CA LEU A 34 -5.13 13.23 -12.76
C LEU A 34 -5.92 14.46 -13.22
N VAL A 35 -7.17 14.27 -13.65
CA VAL A 35 -8.02 15.36 -14.17
C VAL A 35 -8.48 16.28 -13.04
N GLN A 36 -8.75 15.74 -11.86
CA GLN A 36 -9.29 16.50 -10.73
C GLN A 36 -8.20 17.18 -9.90
N HIS A 37 -7.00 16.57 -9.80
CA HIS A 37 -5.98 16.96 -8.82
C HIS A 37 -4.58 17.14 -9.41
N GLY A 38 -4.36 16.79 -10.68
CA GLY A 38 -3.05 16.85 -11.33
C GLY A 38 -2.14 15.68 -10.93
N PHE A 39 -0.93 15.63 -11.50
CA PHE A 39 0.04 14.61 -11.08
C PHE A 39 0.55 14.93 -9.66
N PRO A 40 0.52 13.97 -8.72
CA PRO A 40 1.23 14.16 -7.48
C PRO A 40 2.73 14.32 -7.77
N PRO A 41 3.46 15.13 -6.97
CA PRO A 41 4.87 15.40 -7.22
C PRO A 41 5.68 14.10 -7.24
N SER A 42 6.55 13.92 -8.24
CA SER A 42 7.39 12.73 -8.29
C SER A 42 8.35 12.70 -7.09
N LEU A 43 8.33 11.58 -6.37
CA LEU A 43 9.25 11.34 -5.26
C LEU A 43 10.04 10.07 -5.56
N TYR A 44 11.34 10.26 -5.79
CA TYR A 44 12.23 9.13 -5.99
C TYR A 44 12.45 8.41 -4.65
N HIS A 45 12.04 7.14 -4.60
CA HIS A 45 12.24 6.28 -3.43
C HIS A 45 13.39 5.28 -3.70
N PRO A 46 14.62 5.54 -3.21
CA PRO A 46 15.78 4.69 -3.48
C PRO A 46 15.68 3.30 -2.84
N THR A 47 14.93 3.17 -1.74
CA THR A 47 14.75 1.89 -1.02
C THR A 47 13.65 1.02 -1.62
N PHE A 48 12.87 1.54 -2.56
CA PHE A 48 11.67 0.89 -3.06
C PHE A 48 11.87 -0.57 -3.51
N PRO A 49 12.89 -0.94 -4.31
CA PRO A 49 13.10 -2.33 -4.71
C PRO A 49 13.31 -3.28 -3.53
N ARG A 50 14.06 -2.82 -2.51
CA ARG A 50 14.26 -3.57 -1.27
C ARG A 50 12.93 -3.74 -0.53
N ASP A 51 12.14 -2.68 -0.43
CA ASP A 51 10.88 -2.66 0.30
C ASP A 51 9.85 -3.59 -0.37
N VAL A 52 9.81 -3.66 -1.70
CA VAL A 52 9.00 -4.64 -2.45
C VAL A 52 9.43 -6.07 -2.16
N VAL A 53 10.73 -6.37 -2.21
CA VAL A 53 11.22 -7.72 -1.93
C VAL A 53 10.85 -8.13 -0.50
N LEU A 54 11.16 -7.28 0.48
CA LEU A 54 10.84 -7.53 1.89
C LEU A 54 9.34 -7.72 2.10
N PHE A 55 8.50 -6.89 1.47
CA PHE A 55 7.05 -7.05 1.52
C PHE A 55 6.60 -8.41 0.98
N LEU A 56 7.11 -8.83 -0.18
CA LEU A 56 6.75 -10.10 -0.81
C LEU A 56 7.20 -11.33 -0.02
N VAL A 57 8.28 -11.23 0.76
CA VAL A 57 8.80 -12.34 1.58
C VAL A 57 8.46 -12.20 3.07
N GLY A 58 7.45 -11.41 3.43
CA GLY A 58 6.90 -11.37 4.78
C GLY A 58 7.74 -10.59 5.80
N GLY A 59 8.46 -9.56 5.36
CA GLY A 59 9.06 -8.56 6.25
C GLY A 59 8.02 -7.93 7.18
N PRO A 60 8.39 -7.49 8.40
CA PRO A 60 9.77 -7.21 8.85
C PRO A 60 10.48 -8.36 9.59
N VAL A 61 9.89 -9.56 9.69
CA VAL A 61 10.45 -10.65 10.50
C VAL A 61 11.68 -11.25 9.81
N VAL A 62 12.89 -10.88 10.26
CA VAL A 62 14.18 -11.29 9.66
C VAL A 62 14.27 -12.81 9.45
N LEU A 63 13.78 -13.59 10.41
CA LEU A 63 13.76 -15.05 10.31
C LEU A 63 12.85 -15.54 9.18
N ALA A 64 11.64 -15.00 9.07
CA ALA A 64 10.69 -15.35 8.00
C ALA A 64 11.25 -14.92 6.64
N VAL A 65 11.77 -13.70 6.54
CA VAL A 65 12.43 -13.15 5.35
C VAL A 65 13.56 -14.08 4.90
N GLY A 66 14.46 -14.49 5.80
CA GLY A 66 15.58 -15.37 5.45
C GLY A 66 15.13 -16.75 4.96
N LEU A 67 14.18 -17.38 5.65
CA LEU A 67 13.68 -18.72 5.30
C LEU A 67 12.90 -18.70 3.97
N TRP A 68 12.03 -17.71 3.78
CA TRP A 68 11.19 -17.58 2.61
C TRP A 68 11.97 -17.14 1.39
N LEU A 69 12.89 -16.18 1.52
CA LEU A 69 13.75 -15.77 0.42
C LEU A 69 14.62 -16.94 -0.07
N SER A 70 15.23 -17.70 0.86
CA SER A 70 16.01 -18.89 0.51
C SER A 70 15.17 -19.93 -0.22
N THR A 71 13.93 -20.15 0.22
CA THR A 71 13.00 -21.10 -0.42
C THR A 71 12.59 -20.63 -1.81
N VAL A 72 12.32 -19.34 -2.00
CA VAL A 72 11.99 -18.75 -3.31
C VAL A 72 13.16 -18.89 -4.28
N VAL A 73 14.39 -18.62 -3.83
CA VAL A 73 15.61 -18.79 -4.66
C VAL A 73 15.80 -20.25 -5.07
N LEU A 74 15.61 -21.20 -4.14
CA LEU A 74 15.64 -22.63 -4.45
C LEU A 74 14.51 -23.03 -5.43
N GLY A 75 13.34 -22.43 -5.30
CA GLY A 75 12.21 -22.58 -6.21
C GLY A 75 12.51 -22.11 -7.62
N LEU A 76 13.09 -20.92 -7.74
CA LEU A 76 13.56 -20.37 -9.01
C LEU A 76 14.63 -21.27 -9.63
N TRP A 77 15.57 -21.77 -8.84
CA TRP A 77 16.58 -22.73 -9.31
C TRP A 77 15.96 -24.05 -9.80
N ALA A 78 14.93 -24.55 -9.11
CA ALA A 78 14.19 -25.75 -9.52
C ALA A 78 13.43 -25.52 -10.84
N ALA A 79 12.87 -24.32 -11.03
CA ALA A 79 12.11 -23.93 -12.21
C ALA A 79 12.97 -23.31 -13.33
N ARG A 80 14.29 -23.21 -13.18
CA ARG A 80 15.18 -22.45 -14.08
C ARG A 80 15.15 -22.89 -15.55
N ARG A 81 14.70 -24.12 -15.83
CA ARG A 81 14.61 -24.68 -17.19
C ARG A 81 13.30 -24.32 -17.89
N GLU A 82 12.37 -23.69 -17.18
CA GLU A 82 11.08 -23.29 -17.70
C GLU A 82 11.20 -21.89 -18.32
N PRO A 83 11.14 -21.74 -19.66
CA PRO A 83 11.37 -20.45 -20.31
C PRO A 83 10.30 -19.40 -19.96
N TRP A 84 9.08 -19.84 -19.64
CA TRP A 84 7.99 -18.96 -19.26
C TRP A 84 8.23 -18.27 -17.90
N VAL A 85 9.00 -18.88 -16.99
CA VAL A 85 9.37 -18.26 -15.70
C VAL A 85 10.25 -17.06 -15.94
N TRP A 86 11.26 -17.19 -16.82
CA TRP A 86 12.14 -16.10 -17.20
C TRP A 86 11.39 -14.99 -17.96
N ALA A 87 10.46 -15.35 -18.85
CA ALA A 87 9.61 -14.38 -19.52
C ALA A 87 8.76 -13.57 -18.52
N ALA A 88 8.14 -14.23 -17.55
CA ALA A 88 7.35 -13.57 -16.51
C ALA A 88 8.23 -12.63 -15.64
N ILE A 89 9.41 -13.09 -15.22
CA ILE A 89 10.37 -12.28 -14.45
C ILE A 89 10.81 -11.06 -15.27
N ALA A 90 11.13 -11.22 -16.54
CA ALA A 90 11.52 -10.12 -17.41
C ALA A 90 10.41 -9.08 -17.54
N VAL A 91 9.17 -9.51 -17.79
CA VAL A 91 8.01 -8.60 -17.89
C VAL A 91 7.79 -7.84 -16.58
N VAL A 92 7.79 -8.54 -15.44
CA VAL A 92 7.62 -7.90 -14.12
C VAL A 92 8.77 -6.92 -13.85
N THR A 93 10.01 -7.28 -14.16
CA THR A 93 11.18 -6.42 -13.96
C THR A 93 11.08 -5.14 -14.80
N VAL A 94 10.65 -5.25 -16.07
CA VAL A 94 10.45 -4.09 -16.94
C VAL A 94 9.33 -3.19 -16.39
N VAL A 95 8.18 -3.77 -16.02
CA VAL A 95 7.05 -3.00 -15.47
C VAL A 95 7.45 -2.27 -14.17
N VAL A 96 8.07 -2.98 -13.22
CA VAL A 96 8.58 -2.42 -11.97
C VAL A 96 9.62 -1.33 -12.25
N GLY A 97 10.54 -1.57 -13.19
CA GLY A 97 11.58 -0.62 -13.58
C GLY A 97 11.02 0.66 -14.20
N VAL A 98 10.02 0.55 -15.07
CA VAL A 98 9.32 1.72 -15.65
C VAL A 98 8.58 2.50 -14.55
N LEU A 99 7.86 1.82 -13.67
CA LEU A 99 7.17 2.46 -12.55
C LEU A 99 8.16 3.18 -11.61
N TRP A 100 9.29 2.54 -11.31
CA TRP A 100 10.27 3.06 -10.36
C TRP A 100 11.16 4.16 -10.94
N LEU A 101 11.67 4.01 -12.17
CA LEU A 101 12.67 4.92 -12.73
C LEU A 101 12.05 6.01 -13.62
N VAL A 102 10.92 5.73 -14.28
CA VAL A 102 10.30 6.64 -15.26
C VAL A 102 9.12 7.38 -14.66
N LEU A 103 8.13 6.65 -14.13
CA LEU A 103 6.89 7.26 -13.63
C LEU A 103 7.07 7.89 -12.24
N GLN A 104 7.90 7.29 -11.38
CA GLN A 104 8.22 7.79 -10.03
C GLN A 104 6.99 8.33 -9.26
N PRO A 105 5.89 7.55 -9.15
CA PRO A 105 4.69 8.08 -8.51
C PRO A 105 4.99 8.37 -7.03
N ALA A 106 4.45 9.48 -6.53
CA ALA A 106 4.65 9.96 -5.15
C ALA A 106 4.35 8.92 -4.07
N TYR A 107 3.54 7.92 -4.41
CA TYR A 107 3.03 6.88 -3.53
C TYR A 107 3.34 5.48 -4.05
N LEU A 108 4.54 5.24 -4.61
CA LEU A 108 4.94 3.89 -5.04
C LEU A 108 5.13 2.96 -3.84
N PHE A 109 4.05 2.34 -3.36
CA PHE A 109 4.06 1.46 -2.20
C PHE A 109 4.18 -0.03 -2.59
N PRO A 110 4.92 -0.84 -1.81
CA PRO A 110 4.99 -2.29 -2.02
C PRO A 110 3.64 -3.00 -2.12
N ARG A 111 2.60 -2.48 -1.45
CA ARG A 111 1.23 -3.03 -1.46
C ARG A 111 0.64 -3.17 -2.87
N PHE A 112 1.02 -2.32 -3.81
CA PHE A 112 0.55 -2.41 -5.19
C PHE A 112 1.03 -3.68 -5.90
N PHE A 113 2.06 -4.34 -5.37
CA PHE A 113 2.64 -5.57 -5.89
C PHE A 113 2.11 -6.83 -5.19
N ILE A 114 1.02 -6.71 -4.41
CA ILE A 114 0.38 -7.85 -3.73
C ILE A 114 -0.02 -8.98 -4.70
N PHE A 115 -0.30 -8.64 -5.96
CA PHE A 115 -0.61 -9.61 -7.01
C PHE A 115 0.57 -10.54 -7.38
N LEU A 116 1.80 -10.25 -6.92
CA LEU A 116 2.96 -11.11 -7.10
C LEU A 116 3.04 -12.24 -6.05
N ILE A 117 2.26 -12.17 -4.97
CA ILE A 117 2.24 -13.20 -3.92
C ILE A 117 1.98 -14.62 -4.48
N PRO A 118 1.03 -14.85 -5.39
CA PRO A 118 0.84 -16.16 -6.02
C PRO A 118 2.07 -16.66 -6.79
N ALA A 119 2.84 -15.77 -7.42
CA ALA A 119 4.07 -16.15 -8.11
C ALA A 119 5.17 -16.57 -7.13
N VAL A 120 5.30 -15.85 -6.01
CA VAL A 120 6.19 -16.23 -4.90
C VAL A 120 5.79 -17.60 -4.33
N ALA A 121 4.51 -17.81 -4.08
CA ALA A 121 3.97 -19.08 -3.60
C ALA A 121 4.22 -20.23 -4.60
N TYR A 122 4.10 -19.97 -5.90
CA TYR A 122 4.43 -20.95 -6.94
C TYR A 122 5.90 -21.39 -6.87
N LEU A 123 6.83 -20.44 -6.73
CA LEU A 123 8.26 -20.76 -6.59
C LEU A 123 8.53 -21.55 -5.31
N MET A 124 7.94 -21.15 -4.18
CA MET A 124 8.05 -21.93 -2.93
C MET A 124 7.52 -23.35 -3.11
N ALA A 125 6.36 -23.53 -3.76
CA ALA A 125 5.78 -24.84 -4.04
C ALA A 125 6.69 -25.69 -4.92
N ALA A 126 7.30 -25.10 -5.95
CA ALA A 126 8.29 -25.78 -6.81
C ALA A 126 9.52 -26.24 -6.01
N ALA A 127 9.99 -25.42 -5.05
CA ALA A 127 11.07 -25.79 -4.15
C ALA A 127 10.68 -26.98 -3.27
N VAL A 128 9.52 -26.90 -2.61
CA VAL A 128 9.01 -27.95 -1.71
C VAL A 128 8.76 -29.27 -2.45
N GLN A 129 8.24 -29.20 -3.68
CA GLN A 129 8.02 -30.39 -4.51
C GLN A 129 9.33 -31.14 -4.79
N ARG A 130 10.43 -30.40 -4.97
CA ARG A 130 11.75 -30.97 -5.20
C ARG A 130 12.45 -31.41 -3.91
N TRP A 131 12.31 -30.63 -2.84
CA TRP A 131 12.89 -30.90 -1.52
C TRP A 131 11.82 -30.80 -0.45
N LYS A 132 11.19 -31.94 -0.13
CA LYS A 132 10.09 -32.00 0.85
C LYS A 132 10.48 -31.49 2.24
N VAL A 133 11.76 -31.49 2.58
CA VAL A 133 12.31 -30.93 3.83
C VAL A 133 12.09 -29.42 3.97
N LEU A 134 11.81 -28.70 2.87
CA LEU A 134 11.48 -27.27 2.91
C LEU A 134 10.05 -27.00 3.37
N ALA A 135 9.14 -27.98 3.32
CA ALA A 135 7.76 -27.83 3.78
C ALA A 135 7.65 -27.33 5.23
N PRO A 136 8.29 -27.97 6.23
CA PRO A 136 8.25 -27.47 7.61
C PRO A 136 8.90 -26.10 7.75
N ILE A 137 9.90 -25.76 6.93
CA ILE A 137 10.55 -24.43 6.94
C ILE A 137 9.58 -23.34 6.48
N VAL A 138 8.85 -23.57 5.39
CA VAL A 138 7.84 -22.62 4.89
C VAL A 138 6.75 -22.41 5.93
N VAL A 139 6.25 -23.51 6.53
CA VAL A 139 5.22 -23.47 7.58
C VAL A 139 5.73 -22.72 8.81
N ALA A 140 6.95 -22.99 9.27
CA ALA A 140 7.55 -22.29 10.41
C ALA A 140 7.69 -20.78 10.13
N GLY A 141 8.10 -20.40 8.92
CA GLY A 141 8.13 -18.99 8.51
C GLY A 141 6.73 -18.33 8.52
N ALA A 142 5.69 -19.06 8.10
CA ALA A 142 4.31 -18.57 8.14
C ALA A 142 3.83 -18.35 9.57
N VAL A 143 4.08 -19.31 10.45
CA VAL A 143 3.75 -19.17 11.88
C VAL A 143 4.50 -17.98 12.50
N ALA A 144 5.80 -17.84 12.22
CA ALA A 144 6.59 -16.71 12.71
C ALA A 144 6.05 -15.36 12.20
N ALA A 145 5.66 -15.27 10.93
CA ALA A 145 5.08 -14.06 10.35
C ALA A 145 3.73 -13.72 10.98
N VAL A 146 2.87 -14.70 11.24
CA VAL A 146 1.56 -14.49 11.89
C VAL A 146 1.74 -14.06 13.34
N VAL A 147 2.57 -14.77 14.11
CA VAL A 147 2.79 -14.47 15.53
C VAL A 147 3.40 -13.08 15.73
N ALA A 148 4.31 -12.66 14.86
CA ALA A 148 4.91 -11.34 14.94
C ALA A 148 3.94 -10.21 14.58
N GLN A 149 2.96 -10.46 13.71
CA GLN A 149 1.99 -9.46 13.26
C GLN A 149 0.71 -9.44 14.09
N ALA A 150 0.37 -10.54 14.76
CA ALA A 150 -0.86 -10.67 15.54
C ALA A 150 -1.06 -9.55 16.59
N PRO A 151 -0.05 -9.12 17.36
CA PRO A 151 -0.22 -8.07 18.36
C PRO A 151 -0.63 -6.72 17.76
N GLY A 152 -0.15 -6.40 16.55
CA GLY A 152 -0.42 -5.12 15.88
C GLY A 152 -1.68 -5.14 15.02
N TYR A 153 -2.38 -6.27 14.89
CA TYR A 153 -3.54 -6.39 14.00
C TYR A 153 -4.74 -5.56 14.46
N THR A 154 -4.85 -5.32 15.77
CA THR A 154 -5.90 -4.50 16.38
C THR A 154 -5.48 -3.06 16.60
N ASP A 155 -4.20 -2.73 16.37
CA ASP A 155 -3.69 -1.39 16.55
C ASP A 155 -4.11 -0.54 15.36
N ASP A 156 -4.68 0.63 15.63
CA ASP A 156 -4.93 1.62 14.60
C ASP A 156 -3.64 2.40 14.31
N PRO A 157 -3.03 2.23 13.13
CA PRO A 157 -1.78 2.91 12.80
C PRO A 157 -1.95 4.42 12.59
N LEU A 158 -3.17 4.93 12.41
CA LEU A 158 -3.48 6.33 12.03
C LEU A 158 -4.40 7.05 13.02
N ALA A 159 -4.76 6.41 14.15
CA ALA A 159 -5.67 6.97 15.16
C ALA A 159 -7.00 7.47 14.56
N LEU A 160 -7.61 6.73 13.62
CA LEU A 160 -8.80 7.14 12.87
C LEU A 160 -10.05 7.32 13.74
N PRO A 161 -10.40 6.41 14.69
CA PRO A 161 -11.47 6.64 15.64
C PRO A 161 -11.23 7.88 16.51
N GLN A 162 -9.99 8.13 16.93
CA GLN A 162 -9.64 9.28 17.75
C GLN A 162 -9.73 10.57 16.94
N ALA A 163 -9.28 10.56 15.68
CA ALA A 163 -9.40 11.68 14.75
C ALA A 163 -10.87 11.98 14.44
N ALA A 164 -11.69 10.95 14.20
CA ALA A 164 -13.13 11.09 14.00
C ALA A 164 -13.83 11.64 15.25
N LYS A 165 -13.42 11.21 16.44
CA LYS A 165 -13.91 11.77 17.71
C LYS A 165 -13.55 13.24 17.84
N ALA A 166 -12.33 13.64 17.48
CA ALA A 166 -11.92 15.04 17.50
C ALA A 166 -12.75 15.91 16.54
N VAL A 167 -13.09 15.39 15.35
CA VAL A 167 -14.04 16.03 14.42
C VAL A 167 -15.40 16.23 15.10
N GLN A 168 -15.94 15.18 15.74
CA GLN A 168 -17.22 15.24 16.44
C GLN A 168 -17.20 16.24 17.61
N GLU A 169 -16.12 16.31 18.38
CA GLU A 169 -15.98 17.26 19.50
C GLU A 169 -15.99 18.71 19.01
N VAL A 170 -15.29 19.02 17.91
CA VAL A 170 -15.31 20.35 17.29
C VAL A 170 -16.71 20.72 16.80
N ARG A 171 -17.43 19.77 16.19
CA ARG A 171 -18.80 19.98 15.72
C ARG A 171 -19.79 20.16 16.87
N ALA A 172 -19.66 19.36 17.93
CA ALA A 172 -20.48 19.49 19.14
C ALA A 172 -20.26 20.84 19.84
N GLY A 173 -19.05 21.41 19.74
CA GLY A 173 -18.75 22.77 20.17
C GLY A 173 -19.27 23.88 19.24
N GLY A 174 -20.01 23.55 18.18
CA GLY A 174 -20.53 24.50 17.19
C GLY A 174 -19.51 24.97 16.15
N GLY A 175 -18.30 24.39 16.14
CA GLY A 175 -17.23 24.73 15.21
C GLY A 175 -17.32 23.97 13.88
N GLN A 176 -16.45 24.35 12.95
CA GLN A 176 -16.26 23.63 11.68
C GLN A 176 -14.92 22.89 11.73
N ALA A 177 -14.98 21.56 11.76
CA ALA A 177 -13.82 20.70 11.56
C ALA A 177 -13.51 20.62 10.06
N CYS A 178 -12.22 20.73 9.73
CA CYS A 178 -11.71 20.60 8.37
C CYS A 178 -10.65 19.51 8.29
N VAL A 179 -10.57 18.86 7.14
CA VAL A 179 -9.64 17.76 6.88
C VAL A 179 -8.95 18.03 5.55
N ILE A 180 -7.64 17.80 5.49
CA ILE A 180 -6.87 17.92 4.25
C ILE A 180 -7.30 16.81 3.29
N HIS A 181 -7.52 17.14 2.01
CA HIS A 181 -8.11 16.23 1.04
C HIS A 181 -7.48 14.83 0.98
N ALA A 182 -6.16 14.72 1.08
CA ALA A 182 -5.52 13.42 1.02
C ALA A 182 -5.89 12.47 2.18
N ASP A 183 -6.44 13.00 3.27
CA ASP A 183 -6.91 12.24 4.43
C ASP A 183 -8.43 11.96 4.37
N GLU A 184 -9.15 12.58 3.42
CA GLU A 184 -10.61 12.46 3.27
C GLU A 184 -11.03 11.00 3.13
N GLN A 185 -10.44 10.27 2.18
CA GLN A 185 -10.85 8.90 1.86
C GLN A 185 -10.68 7.96 3.05
N VAL A 186 -9.68 8.21 3.90
CA VAL A 186 -9.37 7.36 5.06
C VAL A 186 -10.30 7.69 6.23
N LEU A 187 -10.56 8.97 6.48
CA LEU A 187 -11.43 9.41 7.59
C LEU A 187 -12.92 9.26 7.28
N ALA A 188 -13.32 9.32 6.01
CA ALA A 188 -14.70 9.18 5.55
C ALA A 188 -15.35 7.84 5.97
N ALA A 189 -14.53 6.81 6.23
CA ALA A 189 -15.02 5.53 6.75
C ALA A 189 -15.52 5.60 8.21
N TYR A 190 -15.14 6.63 8.97
CA TYR A 190 -15.44 6.78 10.40
C TYR A 190 -16.38 7.96 10.69
N THR A 191 -16.31 9.02 9.90
CA THR A 191 -17.21 10.18 10.00
C THR A 191 -17.25 10.91 8.67
N THR A 192 -18.33 11.64 8.40
CA THR A 192 -18.46 12.53 7.23
C THR A 192 -18.70 13.99 7.63
N ASP A 193 -18.64 14.30 8.94
CA ASP A 193 -19.02 15.61 9.48
C ASP A 193 -17.87 16.63 9.46
N PHE A 194 -17.11 16.66 8.37
CA PHE A 194 -15.99 17.58 8.17
C PHE A 194 -16.09 18.26 6.80
N LYS A 195 -15.37 19.38 6.66
CA LYS A 195 -15.17 20.04 5.37
C LYS A 195 -13.81 19.63 4.81
N VAL A 196 -13.78 19.18 3.57
CA VAL A 196 -12.54 18.89 2.85
C VAL A 196 -11.89 20.21 2.44
N VAL A 197 -10.59 20.32 2.67
CA VAL A 197 -9.79 21.49 2.31
C VAL A 197 -8.72 21.07 1.29
N THR A 198 -8.73 21.75 0.14
CA THR A 198 -7.77 21.56 -0.97
C THR A 198 -6.89 22.77 -1.22
N SER A 199 -7.16 23.91 -0.57
CA SER A 199 -6.37 25.14 -0.72
C SER A 199 -6.32 25.94 0.58
N ALA A 200 -5.28 26.78 0.71
CA ALA A 200 -5.06 27.58 1.92
C ALA A 200 -6.20 28.56 2.24
N GLU A 201 -6.85 29.11 1.21
CA GLU A 201 -7.98 30.06 1.38
C GLU A 201 -9.17 29.44 2.13
N GLN A 202 -9.36 28.13 1.98
CA GLN A 202 -10.47 27.41 2.61
C GLN A 202 -10.26 27.19 4.12
N LEU A 203 -9.03 27.36 4.62
CA LEU A 203 -8.66 27.20 6.04
C LEU A 203 -9.32 28.26 6.94
N GLN A 204 -9.59 29.45 6.41
CA GLN A 204 -10.14 30.57 7.19
C GLN A 204 -11.52 30.26 7.79
N GLY A 205 -12.30 29.40 7.12
CA GLY A 205 -13.62 28.94 7.57
C GLY A 205 -13.59 27.77 8.56
N CYS A 206 -12.40 27.34 8.98
CA CYS A 206 -12.21 26.19 9.86
C CYS A 206 -11.93 26.65 11.30
N THR A 207 -12.53 25.95 12.26
CA THR A 207 -12.25 26.12 13.70
C THR A 207 -11.06 25.25 14.12
N ALA A 208 -10.95 24.07 13.51
CA ALA A 208 -9.83 23.16 13.70
C ALA A 208 -9.57 22.39 12.40
N VAL A 209 -8.32 21.97 12.19
CA VAL A 209 -7.88 21.16 11.07
C VAL A 209 -7.36 19.83 11.61
N VAL A 210 -7.94 18.72 11.15
CA VAL A 210 -7.51 17.37 11.50
C VAL A 210 -6.64 16.85 10.35
N VAL A 211 -5.38 16.58 10.66
CA VAL A 211 -4.38 15.99 9.74
C VAL A 211 -4.18 14.55 10.17
N VAL A 212 -4.70 13.60 9.41
CA VAL A 212 -4.66 12.16 9.73
C VAL A 212 -3.29 11.59 9.38
N SER A 213 -2.73 11.99 8.23
CA SER A 213 -1.39 11.59 7.82
C SER A 213 -0.48 12.81 7.72
N TRP A 214 0.38 12.99 8.74
CA TRP A 214 1.28 14.15 8.81
C TRP A 214 2.24 14.27 7.61
N ASN A 215 2.45 13.22 6.82
CA ASN A 215 3.38 13.22 5.69
C ASN A 215 2.73 13.51 4.33
N VAL A 216 1.46 13.92 4.31
CA VAL A 216 0.74 14.19 3.06
C VAL A 216 0.43 15.67 2.93
N ASP A 217 0.47 16.16 1.69
CA ASP A 217 0.21 17.56 1.32
C ASP A 217 0.98 18.55 2.22
N LEU A 218 2.30 18.38 2.25
CA LEU A 218 3.21 19.06 3.17
C LEU A 218 3.04 20.59 3.13
N ALA A 219 2.79 21.15 1.94
CA ALA A 219 2.61 22.58 1.76
C ALA A 219 1.34 23.08 2.48
N LEU A 220 0.19 22.43 2.25
CA LEU A 220 -1.07 22.83 2.88
C LEU A 220 -1.06 22.55 4.39
N ARG A 221 -0.46 21.41 4.80
CA ARG A 221 -0.21 21.08 6.21
C ARG A 221 0.61 22.15 6.91
N ASP A 222 1.71 22.58 6.31
CA ASP A 222 2.61 23.58 6.91
C ASP A 222 1.95 24.94 7.03
N LEU A 223 1.12 25.32 6.05
CA LEU A 223 0.29 26.52 6.12
C LEU A 223 -0.77 26.43 7.22
N ALA A 224 -1.49 25.30 7.31
CA ALA A 224 -2.44 25.08 8.40
C ALA A 224 -1.75 25.10 9.77
N ALA A 225 -0.55 24.52 9.89
CA ALA A 225 0.21 24.50 11.14
C ALA A 225 0.81 25.86 11.53
N GLN A 226 0.83 26.84 10.62
CA GLN A 226 1.14 28.25 10.90
C GLN A 226 -0.11 29.02 11.35
N GLU A 227 -1.27 28.77 10.73
CA GLU A 227 -2.54 29.46 11.05
C GLU A 227 -3.20 28.93 12.35
N PHE A 228 -2.93 27.67 12.71
CA PHE A 228 -3.49 26.98 13.87
C PHE A 228 -2.34 26.54 14.81
N PRO A 229 -1.92 27.40 15.77
CA PRO A 229 -0.70 27.17 16.55
C PRO A 229 -0.85 26.06 17.59
N ARG A 230 -2.07 25.73 18.03
CA ARG A 230 -2.29 24.68 19.02
C ARG A 230 -2.25 23.31 18.33
N ARG A 231 -1.29 22.47 18.71
CA ARG A 231 -1.12 21.13 18.13
C ARG A 231 -1.39 20.06 19.16
N THR A 232 -2.33 19.18 18.87
CA THR A 232 -2.62 18.01 19.71
C THR A 232 -2.33 16.76 18.89
N ALA A 233 -1.26 16.04 19.23
CA ALA A 233 -0.93 14.77 18.60
C ALA A 233 -1.77 13.65 19.22
N LEU A 234 -2.44 12.88 18.37
CA LEU A 234 -3.16 11.68 18.75
C LEU A 234 -2.19 10.50 18.69
N PRO A 235 -2.07 9.70 19.77
CA PRO A 235 -1.09 8.63 19.83
C PRO A 235 -1.45 7.51 18.85
N ALA A 236 -0.59 7.31 17.85
CA ALA A 236 -0.61 6.20 16.92
C ALA A 236 0.80 5.99 16.34
N TYR A 237 1.00 4.89 15.61
CA TYR A 237 2.25 4.61 14.91
C TYR A 237 2.59 5.72 13.89
N TYR A 238 1.58 6.21 13.17
CA TYR A 238 1.60 7.48 12.45
C TYR A 238 0.65 8.45 13.14
N PRO A 239 1.16 9.44 13.89
CA PRO A 239 0.30 10.29 14.71
C PRO A 239 -0.55 11.19 13.82
N ALA A 240 -1.87 11.10 14.00
CA ALA A 240 -2.79 12.14 13.55
C ALA A 240 -2.62 13.39 14.43
N VAL A 241 -2.78 14.57 13.87
CA VAL A 241 -2.61 15.84 14.57
C VAL A 241 -3.84 16.70 14.38
N VAL A 242 -4.39 17.18 15.49
CA VAL A 242 -5.46 18.17 15.51
C VAL A 242 -4.83 19.55 15.72
N LEU A 243 -5.01 20.41 14.73
CA LEU A 243 -4.57 21.80 14.73
C LEU A 243 -5.75 22.69 15.13
N GLY A 244 -5.58 23.45 16.21
CA GLY A 244 -6.58 24.39 16.73
C GLY A 244 -6.05 25.82 16.78
N ARG A 245 -6.97 26.78 16.83
CA ARG A 245 -6.65 28.19 17.09
C ARG A 245 -6.28 28.42 18.57
#